data_AF-A0A9E5QT42-F1
#
_entry.id   AF-A0A9E5QT42-F1
#
_cell.length_a   1.000
_cell.length_b   1.000
_cell.length_c   1.000
_cell.angle_alpha   90.00
_cell.angle_beta   90.00
_cell.angle_gamma   90.00
#
_symmetry.space_group_name_H-M   'P 1'
#
loop_
_entity.id
_entity.type
_entity.pdbx_description
1 polymer ?
#
loop_
_entity_poly.entity_id
_entity_poly.type
_entity_poly.pdbx_seq_one_letter_code
_entity_poly.pdbx_strand_id
1 'polypeptide(L)'
;MNEIVNGVAVDNGEMKRTILTEKDFKTFKLENGDILFNRTNSYELVGRTGIFRLEGDYMFASYLLRLKVDGQKADSYFVTHLMTSDLFQKQLKTVATKAVGQANINPTNLKKQIIPLPPLEEQKQIAALFQSIETAMEQVDGQEKHLKALWKRLIDEFVSDKPSFGNLLKGKKLVTYNYCDITEKLMRKIDPLTYGIERIVAGENLESEDFKIRTWQKIGEGYLGPAFHVLFKAGDILYGSRRTYLRKVSHADFDGVCANTTYVIKAKEELLLQDLLKHIMLSERFTQYSIGVSKGSTNPYINWKDLDNFSLQVPDLDTQKEIANVLDGILEIVEQLKQQKATLKLLKQKLLNEILG
;
A
#
# COMPACT_ATOMS: atom_id res chain seq x y z
N MET A 1 1.98 5.40 -18.06
CA MET A 1 0.59 5.14 -18.50
C MET A 1 -0.16 4.64 -17.29
N ASN A 2 -0.87 5.56 -16.68
CA ASN A 2 -1.58 5.38 -15.42
C ASN A 2 -3.07 5.09 -15.67
N GLU A 3 -3.50 5.17 -16.92
CA GLU A 3 -4.90 5.12 -17.38
C GLU A 3 -5.35 3.71 -17.77
N ILE A 4 -4.43 2.73 -17.87
CA ILE A 4 -4.78 1.30 -17.99
C ILE A 4 -4.30 0.60 -16.74
N VAL A 5 -5.20 0.17 -15.86
CA VAL A 5 -4.86 -0.45 -14.57
C VAL A 5 -5.56 -1.80 -14.48
N ASN A 6 -4.79 -2.86 -14.21
CA ASN A 6 -5.30 -4.22 -14.00
C ASN A 6 -6.25 -4.75 -15.11
N GLY A 7 -6.03 -4.35 -16.37
CA GLY A 7 -6.87 -4.79 -17.49
C GLY A 7 -8.07 -3.89 -17.78
N VAL A 8 -8.18 -2.73 -17.13
CA VAL A 8 -9.30 -1.79 -17.33
C VAL A 8 -8.78 -0.39 -17.61
N ALA A 9 -9.45 0.35 -18.49
CA ALA A 9 -9.21 1.78 -18.67
C ALA A 9 -9.86 2.57 -17.53
N VAL A 10 -9.08 3.40 -16.83
CA VAL A 10 -9.53 4.16 -15.65
C VAL A 10 -9.32 5.66 -15.85
N ASP A 11 -10.29 6.46 -15.43
CA ASP A 11 -10.13 7.91 -15.31
C ASP A 11 -9.62 8.24 -13.91
N ASN A 12 -8.38 8.70 -13.84
CA ASN A 12 -7.73 9.08 -12.59
C ASN A 12 -7.86 10.58 -12.27
N GLY A 13 -8.66 11.32 -13.05
CA GLY A 13 -8.80 12.78 -12.92
C GLY A 13 -7.67 13.59 -13.58
N GLU A 14 -6.66 12.93 -14.15
CA GLU A 14 -5.51 13.58 -14.79
C GLU A 14 -5.53 13.45 -16.33
N MET A 15 -6.63 12.96 -16.91
CA MET A 15 -6.75 12.79 -18.36
C MET A 15 -6.68 14.13 -19.09
N LYS A 16 -5.87 14.17 -20.17
CA LYS A 16 -5.73 15.35 -21.02
C LYS A 16 -7.02 15.59 -21.82
N ARG A 17 -7.39 16.87 -21.93
CA ARG A 17 -8.52 17.32 -22.76
C ARG A 17 -8.01 18.08 -23.97
N THR A 18 -8.70 17.94 -25.09
CA THR A 18 -8.38 18.66 -26.33
C THR A 18 -9.66 18.98 -27.08
N ILE A 19 -9.62 20.01 -27.93
CA ILE A 19 -10.70 20.34 -28.86
C ILE A 19 -10.37 19.68 -30.20
N LEU A 20 -11.36 19.04 -30.82
CA LEU A 20 -11.20 18.33 -32.09
C LEU A 20 -12.32 18.67 -33.06
N THR A 21 -12.05 18.44 -34.34
CA THR A 21 -13.10 18.40 -35.35
C THR A 21 -14.01 17.20 -35.11
N GLU A 22 -15.28 17.31 -35.52
CA GLU A 22 -16.23 16.20 -35.40
C GLU A 22 -15.75 14.94 -36.14
N LYS A 23 -15.03 15.13 -37.25
CA LYS A 23 -14.45 14.05 -38.06
C LYS A 23 -13.35 13.30 -37.29
N ASP A 24 -12.42 14.02 -36.69
CA ASP A 24 -11.34 13.41 -35.92
C ASP A 24 -11.90 12.71 -34.67
N PHE A 25 -12.85 13.36 -33.99
CA PHE A 25 -13.51 12.76 -32.84
C PHE A 25 -14.20 11.44 -33.20
N LYS A 26 -15.02 11.40 -34.26
CA LYS A 26 -15.66 10.15 -34.74
C LYS A 26 -14.64 9.04 -35.07
N THR A 27 -13.46 9.40 -35.56
CA THR A 27 -12.42 8.43 -35.92
C THR A 27 -11.79 7.77 -34.69
N PHE A 28 -11.53 8.55 -33.64
CA PHE A 28 -10.79 8.12 -32.45
C PHE A 28 -11.66 7.89 -31.22
N LYS A 29 -12.97 8.12 -31.30
CA LYS A 29 -13.92 7.89 -30.20
C LYS A 29 -13.83 6.46 -29.69
N LEU A 30 -13.84 6.33 -28.37
CA LEU A 30 -13.92 5.06 -27.68
C LEU A 30 -15.37 4.72 -27.35
N GLU A 31 -15.69 3.45 -27.52
CA GLU A 31 -16.99 2.86 -27.20
C GLU A 31 -16.81 1.80 -26.11
N ASN A 32 -17.85 1.61 -25.30
CA ASN A 32 -17.83 0.57 -24.28
C ASN A 32 -17.52 -0.79 -24.91
N GLY A 33 -16.56 -1.52 -24.33
CA GLY A 33 -16.08 -2.80 -24.83
C GLY A 33 -14.92 -2.71 -25.83
N ASP A 34 -14.49 -1.51 -26.21
CA ASP A 34 -13.23 -1.32 -26.94
C ASP A 34 -12.04 -1.79 -26.10
N ILE A 35 -11.11 -2.52 -26.71
CA ILE A 35 -9.88 -2.96 -26.05
C ILE A 35 -8.75 -2.02 -26.45
N LEU A 36 -8.14 -1.37 -25.47
CA LEU A 36 -6.98 -0.52 -25.64
C LEU A 36 -5.69 -1.32 -25.44
N PHE A 37 -4.80 -1.26 -26.40
CA PHE A 37 -3.50 -1.94 -26.38
C PHE A 37 -2.36 -0.94 -26.54
N ASN A 38 -1.42 -0.94 -25.59
CA ASN A 38 -0.25 -0.07 -25.66
C ASN A 38 0.81 -0.65 -26.61
N ARG A 39 0.92 -0.06 -27.80
CA ARG A 39 1.87 -0.49 -28.83
C ARG A 39 3.27 0.08 -28.67
N THR A 40 3.49 1.13 -27.87
CA THR A 40 4.79 1.80 -27.74
C THR A 40 5.03 2.23 -26.29
N ASN A 41 6.01 1.62 -25.62
CA ASN A 41 6.40 1.97 -24.25
C ASN A 41 7.82 1.44 -23.94
N SER A 42 8.29 1.47 -22.69
CA SER A 42 9.46 0.67 -22.29
C SER A 42 9.19 -0.83 -22.56
N TYR A 43 10.25 -1.63 -22.62
CA TYR A 43 10.12 -3.07 -22.89
C TYR A 43 9.30 -3.82 -21.83
N GLU A 44 9.33 -3.34 -20.60
CA GLU A 44 8.60 -3.90 -19.47
C GLU A 44 7.09 -3.62 -19.56
N LEU A 45 6.73 -2.46 -20.14
CA LEU A 45 5.37 -1.91 -20.14
C LEU A 45 4.66 -1.97 -21.50
N VAL A 46 5.36 -2.30 -22.59
CA VAL A 46 4.75 -2.49 -23.91
C VAL A 46 3.81 -3.69 -23.87
N GLY A 47 2.68 -3.60 -24.59
CA GLY A 47 1.66 -4.65 -24.60
C GLY A 47 0.64 -4.57 -23.48
N ARG A 48 0.72 -3.56 -22.60
CA ARG A 48 -0.30 -3.29 -21.58
C ARG A 48 -1.66 -3.12 -22.25
N THR A 49 -2.65 -3.88 -21.77
CA THR A 49 -3.97 -3.98 -22.38
C THR A 49 -5.04 -3.63 -21.35
N GLY A 50 -6.12 -2.96 -21.77
CA GLY A 50 -7.28 -2.77 -20.93
C GLY A 50 -8.57 -2.50 -21.68
N ILE A 51 -9.69 -2.93 -21.12
CA ILE A 51 -11.02 -2.72 -21.69
C ILE A 51 -11.57 -1.35 -21.29
N PHE A 52 -12.20 -0.65 -22.24
CA PHE A 52 -12.82 0.64 -22.04
C PHE A 52 -14.28 0.49 -21.60
N ARG A 53 -14.64 1.12 -20.47
CA ARG A 53 -15.98 1.04 -19.85
C ARG A 53 -16.52 2.39 -19.36
N LEU A 54 -15.76 3.47 -19.56
CA LEU A 54 -16.11 4.79 -19.02
C LEU A 54 -17.28 5.41 -19.81
N GLU A 55 -18.12 6.15 -19.10
CA GLU A 55 -19.20 6.93 -19.72
C GLU A 55 -18.71 8.33 -20.09
N GLY A 56 -18.99 8.76 -21.31
CA GLY A 56 -18.65 10.10 -21.81
C GLY A 56 -17.89 10.07 -23.12
N ASP A 57 -17.37 11.23 -23.52
CA ASP A 57 -16.64 11.41 -24.77
C ASP A 57 -15.13 11.24 -24.56
N TYR A 58 -14.67 10.01 -24.79
CA TYR A 58 -13.26 9.64 -24.69
C TYR A 58 -12.68 9.26 -26.06
N MET A 59 -11.38 9.43 -26.18
CA MET A 59 -10.59 9.03 -27.34
C MET A 59 -9.25 8.44 -26.89
N PHE A 60 -8.55 7.76 -27.80
CA PHE A 60 -7.24 7.18 -27.52
C PHE A 60 -6.11 7.94 -28.24
N ALA A 61 -4.93 7.99 -27.61
CA ALA A 61 -3.74 8.59 -28.18
C ALA A 61 -3.05 7.66 -29.20
N SER A 62 -2.19 8.21 -30.05
CA SER A 62 -1.53 7.49 -31.16
C SER A 62 -0.61 6.34 -30.76
N TYR A 63 -0.13 6.32 -29.50
CA TYR A 63 0.66 5.22 -28.93
C TYR A 63 -0.21 4.03 -28.48
N LEU A 64 -1.54 4.12 -28.59
CA LEU A 64 -2.48 3.04 -28.35
C LEU A 64 -3.01 2.47 -29.68
N LEU A 65 -3.42 1.20 -29.62
CA LEU A 65 -4.28 0.58 -30.61
C LEU A 65 -5.64 0.34 -29.99
N ARG A 66 -6.70 0.64 -30.73
CA ARG A 66 -8.05 0.16 -30.45
C ARG A 66 -8.23 -1.19 -31.15
N LEU A 67 -8.50 -2.23 -30.38
CA LEU A 67 -8.89 -3.54 -30.89
C LEU A 67 -10.39 -3.71 -30.71
N LYS A 68 -11.06 -4.08 -31.80
CA LYS A 68 -12.46 -4.49 -31.82
C LYS A 68 -12.51 -5.97 -32.17
N VAL A 69 -13.20 -6.75 -31.35
CA VAL A 69 -13.39 -8.18 -31.58
C VAL A 69 -14.64 -8.42 -32.43
N ASP A 70 -14.66 -9.52 -33.17
CA ASP A 70 -15.88 -10.01 -33.81
C ASP A 70 -16.77 -10.64 -32.73
N GLY A 71 -17.82 -9.93 -32.31
CA GLY A 71 -18.71 -10.33 -31.21
C GLY A 71 -19.48 -11.64 -31.45
N GLN A 72 -19.47 -12.18 -32.67
CA GLN A 72 -20.01 -13.52 -32.95
C GLN A 72 -19.03 -14.64 -32.58
N LYS A 73 -17.75 -14.32 -32.39
CA LYS A 73 -16.67 -15.28 -32.14
C LYS A 73 -16.00 -15.07 -30.78
N ALA A 74 -15.90 -13.83 -30.33
CA ALA A 74 -15.13 -13.48 -29.16
C ALA A 74 -15.83 -12.45 -28.28
N ASP A 75 -15.72 -12.65 -26.97
CA ASP A 75 -16.12 -11.68 -25.95
C ASP A 75 -14.94 -10.74 -25.63
N SER A 76 -15.18 -9.42 -25.63
CA SER A 76 -14.13 -8.42 -25.40
C SER A 76 -13.49 -8.53 -24.00
N TYR A 77 -14.26 -8.92 -22.98
CA TYR A 77 -13.76 -9.06 -21.62
C TYR A 77 -12.86 -10.28 -21.52
N PHE A 78 -13.28 -11.41 -22.08
CA PHE A 78 -12.45 -12.61 -22.18
C PHE A 78 -11.13 -12.33 -22.90
N VAL A 79 -11.19 -11.71 -24.08
CA VAL A 79 -9.97 -11.36 -24.84
C VAL A 79 -9.07 -10.42 -24.05
N THR A 80 -9.64 -9.45 -23.31
CA THR A 80 -8.86 -8.57 -22.45
C THR A 80 -8.14 -9.35 -21.34
N HIS A 81 -8.84 -10.25 -20.64
CA HIS A 81 -8.22 -11.07 -19.60
C HIS A 81 -7.09 -11.94 -20.17
N LEU A 82 -7.33 -12.59 -21.32
CA LEU A 82 -6.32 -13.35 -22.03
C LEU A 82 -5.10 -12.49 -22.37
N MET A 83 -5.32 -11.30 -22.91
CA MET A 83 -4.24 -10.40 -23.28
C MET A 83 -3.46 -9.87 -22.08
N THR A 84 -4.08 -9.79 -20.90
CA THR A 84 -3.40 -9.41 -19.66
C THR A 84 -2.66 -10.56 -18.98
N SER A 85 -2.81 -11.79 -19.45
CA SER A 85 -2.17 -12.95 -18.86
C SER A 85 -0.64 -12.93 -18.96
N ASP A 86 0.04 -13.53 -17.97
CA ASP A 86 1.49 -13.65 -18.00
C ASP A 86 1.98 -14.44 -19.22
N LEU A 87 1.23 -15.48 -19.61
CA LEU A 87 1.53 -16.30 -20.78
C LEU A 87 1.50 -15.46 -22.06
N PHE A 88 0.40 -14.74 -22.29
CA PHE A 88 0.26 -13.90 -23.48
C PHE A 88 1.22 -12.71 -23.47
N GLN A 89 1.46 -12.09 -22.31
CA GLN A 89 2.44 -11.01 -22.18
C GLN A 89 3.87 -11.50 -22.48
N LYS A 90 4.24 -12.71 -22.04
CA LYS A 90 5.52 -13.33 -22.42
C LYS A 90 5.60 -13.55 -23.92
N GLN A 91 4.55 -14.11 -24.53
CA GLN A 91 4.47 -14.32 -25.98
C GLN A 91 4.62 -12.99 -26.75
N LEU A 92 3.88 -11.95 -26.37
CA LEU A 92 3.96 -10.61 -26.97
C LEU A 92 5.37 -10.01 -26.88
N LYS A 93 6.05 -10.19 -25.75
CA LYS A 93 7.40 -9.68 -25.53
C LYS A 93 8.46 -10.31 -26.44
N THR A 94 8.20 -11.48 -27.03
CA THR A 94 9.10 -12.11 -28.01
C THR A 94 9.04 -11.44 -29.39
N VAL A 95 7.92 -10.79 -29.72
CA VAL A 95 7.72 -10.12 -31.03
C VAL A 95 7.84 -8.61 -30.96
N ALA A 96 8.22 -8.08 -29.79
CA ALA A 96 8.44 -6.65 -29.58
C ALA A 96 9.78 -6.21 -30.20
N THR A 97 9.74 -5.14 -31.00
CA THR A 97 10.94 -4.52 -31.57
C THR A 97 11.50 -3.51 -30.57
N LYS A 98 12.77 -3.68 -30.17
CA LYS A 98 13.45 -2.78 -29.22
C LYS A 98 14.18 -1.65 -29.97
N ALA A 99 14.07 -0.44 -29.45
CA ALA A 99 14.83 0.75 -29.79
C ALA A 99 15.40 1.36 -28.48
N VAL A 100 16.26 2.38 -28.58
CA VAL A 100 16.89 2.98 -27.39
C VAL A 100 15.82 3.50 -26.42
N GLY A 101 15.68 2.84 -25.28
CA GLY A 101 14.71 3.18 -24.22
C GLY A 101 13.23 2.89 -24.53
N GLN A 102 12.91 2.31 -25.69
CA GLN A 102 11.52 2.04 -26.11
C GLN A 102 11.38 0.68 -26.80
N ALA A 103 10.20 0.11 -26.74
CA ALA A 103 9.80 -1.10 -27.43
C ALA A 103 8.47 -0.87 -28.16
N ASN A 104 8.31 -1.49 -29.32
CA ASN A 104 7.13 -1.39 -30.16
C ASN A 104 6.56 -2.77 -30.48
N ILE A 105 5.24 -2.93 -30.40
CA ILE A 105 4.51 -4.06 -30.98
C ILE A 105 3.59 -3.50 -32.06
N ASN A 106 3.96 -3.70 -33.32
CA ASN A 106 3.17 -3.20 -34.43
C ASN A 106 1.90 -4.07 -34.63
N PRO A 107 0.83 -3.52 -35.26
CA PRO A 107 -0.41 -4.26 -35.50
C PRO A 107 -0.24 -5.56 -36.28
N THR A 108 0.74 -5.62 -37.20
CA THR A 108 1.01 -6.80 -38.01
C THR A 108 1.54 -7.96 -37.17
N ASN A 109 2.43 -7.69 -36.21
CA ASN A 109 2.95 -8.68 -35.27
C ASN A 109 1.88 -9.09 -34.28
N LEU A 110 1.05 -8.16 -33.81
CA LEU A 110 -0.07 -8.46 -32.91
C LEU A 110 -1.10 -9.40 -33.57
N LYS A 111 -1.47 -9.15 -34.84
CA LYS A 111 -2.41 -10.01 -35.58
C LYS A 111 -1.92 -11.43 -35.84
N LYS A 112 -0.62 -11.68 -35.74
CA LYS A 112 -0.03 -13.03 -35.89
C LYS A 112 -0.09 -13.86 -34.62
N GLN A 113 -0.45 -13.25 -33.48
CA GLN A 113 -0.51 -13.97 -32.22
C GLN A 113 -1.72 -14.91 -32.22
N ILE A 114 -1.46 -16.17 -31.88
CA ILE A 114 -2.50 -17.18 -31.71
C ILE A 114 -3.00 -17.09 -30.27
N ILE A 115 -4.31 -17.20 -30.10
CA ILE A 115 -4.98 -17.21 -28.79
C ILE A 115 -5.87 -18.44 -28.68
N PRO A 116 -5.96 -19.09 -27.51
CA PRO A 116 -7.02 -20.06 -27.25
C PRO A 116 -8.37 -19.32 -27.23
N LEU A 117 -9.34 -19.85 -27.96
CA LEU A 117 -10.67 -19.27 -28.07
C LEU A 117 -11.72 -20.36 -27.84
N PRO A 118 -12.18 -20.56 -26.58
CA PRO A 118 -13.24 -21.53 -26.28
C PRO A 118 -14.58 -21.07 -26.90
N PRO A 119 -15.64 -21.91 -26.87
CA PRO A 119 -16.97 -21.51 -27.29
C PRO A 119 -17.42 -20.17 -26.67
N LEU A 120 -18.15 -19.35 -27.43
CA LEU A 120 -18.51 -17.99 -27.01
C LEU A 120 -19.23 -17.94 -25.65
N GLU A 121 -20.07 -18.93 -25.36
CA GLU A 121 -20.74 -19.01 -24.05
C GLU A 121 -19.77 -19.30 -22.90
N GLU A 122 -18.77 -20.17 -23.11
CA GLU A 122 -17.71 -20.39 -22.12
C GLU A 122 -16.86 -19.14 -21.90
N GLN A 123 -16.55 -18.39 -22.97
CA GLN A 123 -15.85 -17.10 -22.85
C GLN A 123 -16.61 -16.13 -21.95
N LYS A 124 -17.92 -15.99 -22.14
CA LYS A 124 -18.77 -15.13 -21.31
C LYS A 124 -18.81 -15.59 -19.85
N GLN A 125 -18.89 -16.91 -19.62
CA GLN A 125 -18.86 -17.47 -18.26
C GLN A 125 -17.54 -17.17 -17.55
N ILE A 126 -16.41 -17.36 -18.23
CA ILE A 126 -15.08 -17.06 -17.72
C ILE A 126 -14.92 -15.57 -17.44
N ALA A 127 -15.35 -14.72 -18.37
CA ALA A 127 -15.33 -13.27 -18.20
C ALA A 127 -16.17 -12.82 -16.99
N ALA A 128 -17.37 -13.36 -16.82
CA ALA A 128 -18.24 -13.06 -15.68
C ALA A 128 -17.60 -13.49 -14.34
N LEU A 129 -16.91 -14.63 -14.31
CA LEU A 129 -16.17 -15.08 -13.14
C LEU A 129 -15.04 -14.11 -12.79
N PHE A 130 -14.22 -13.70 -13.76
CA PHE A 130 -13.13 -12.75 -13.52
C PHE A 130 -13.65 -11.38 -13.09
N GLN A 131 -14.73 -10.91 -13.69
CA GLN A 131 -15.39 -9.67 -13.28
C GLN A 131 -15.87 -9.75 -11.82
N SER A 132 -16.42 -10.89 -11.40
CA SER A 132 -16.85 -11.10 -10.01
C SER A 132 -15.67 -11.04 -9.03
N ILE A 133 -14.53 -11.62 -9.39
CA ILE A 133 -13.30 -11.57 -8.58
C ILE A 133 -12.77 -10.13 -8.50
N GLU A 134 -12.77 -9.40 -9.62
CA GLU A 134 -12.35 -7.99 -9.66
C GLU A 134 -13.22 -7.11 -8.77
N THR A 135 -14.54 -7.23 -8.88
CA THR A 135 -15.48 -6.51 -8.02
C THR A 135 -15.27 -6.85 -6.53
N ALA A 136 -15.01 -8.12 -6.19
CA ALA A 136 -14.69 -8.49 -4.81
C ALA A 136 -13.39 -7.82 -4.31
N MET A 137 -12.35 -7.74 -5.13
CA MET A 137 -11.10 -7.04 -4.77
C MET A 137 -11.33 -5.53 -4.55
N GLU A 138 -12.16 -4.90 -5.38
CA GLU A 138 -12.51 -3.47 -5.25
C GLU A 138 -13.31 -3.20 -3.97
N GLN A 139 -14.25 -4.09 -3.62
CA GLN A 139 -14.99 -4.01 -2.36
C GLN A 139 -14.06 -4.13 -1.14
N VAL A 140 -13.13 -5.09 -1.17
CA VAL A 140 -12.12 -5.27 -0.12
C VAL A 140 -11.24 -4.02 0.01
N ASP A 141 -10.84 -3.39 -1.10
CA ASP A 141 -10.10 -2.12 -1.09
C ASP A 141 -10.89 -0.96 -0.48
N GLY A 142 -12.18 -0.86 -0.80
CA GLY A 142 -13.08 0.12 -0.19
C GLY A 142 -13.18 -0.07 1.33
N GLN A 143 -13.38 -1.32 1.77
CA GLN A 143 -13.45 -1.66 3.20
C GLN A 143 -12.15 -1.35 3.94
N GLU A 144 -10.99 -1.71 3.36
CA GLU A 144 -9.67 -1.42 3.95
C GLU A 144 -9.50 0.10 4.18
N LYS A 145 -9.81 0.91 3.15
CA LYS A 145 -9.71 2.37 3.23
C LYS A 145 -10.64 2.96 4.29
N HIS A 146 -11.90 2.52 4.33
CA HIS A 146 -12.86 3.00 5.33
C HIS A 146 -12.44 2.65 6.76
N LEU A 147 -11.97 1.43 7.00
CA LEU A 147 -11.51 1.00 8.33
C LEU A 147 -10.26 1.76 8.77
N LYS A 148 -9.29 1.97 7.88
CA LYS A 148 -8.12 2.81 8.18
C LYS A 148 -8.50 4.26 8.49
N ALA A 149 -9.44 4.84 7.73
CA ALA A 149 -9.93 6.18 8.00
C ALA A 149 -10.67 6.26 9.35
N LEU A 150 -11.45 5.24 9.69
CA LEU A 150 -12.12 5.12 11.00
C LEU A 150 -11.09 5.03 12.13
N TRP A 151 -10.11 4.13 12.02
CA TRP A 151 -9.03 3.99 12.99
C TRP A 151 -8.30 5.31 13.21
N LYS A 152 -7.91 6.00 12.13
CA LYS A 152 -7.24 7.31 12.20
C LYS A 152 -8.10 8.34 12.93
N ARG A 153 -9.38 8.45 12.57
CA ARG A 153 -10.31 9.37 13.23
C ARG A 153 -10.42 9.08 14.73
N LEU A 154 -10.56 7.81 15.12
CA LEU A 154 -10.71 7.42 16.52
C LEU A 154 -9.46 7.76 17.34
N ILE A 155 -8.26 7.50 16.82
CA ILE A 155 -7.02 7.84 17.54
C ILE A 155 -6.80 9.35 17.60
N ASP A 156 -7.16 10.10 16.55
CA ASP A 156 -7.07 11.56 16.54
C ASP A 156 -8.05 12.20 17.53
N GLU A 157 -9.27 11.69 17.61
CA GLU A 157 -10.27 12.10 18.62
C GLU A 157 -9.79 11.80 20.05
N PHE A 158 -9.15 10.65 20.26
CA PHE A 158 -8.60 10.26 21.56
C PHE A 158 -7.45 11.17 22.01
N VAL A 159 -6.51 11.48 21.12
CA VAL A 159 -5.30 12.26 21.46
C VAL A 159 -5.55 13.78 21.43
N SER A 160 -6.71 14.23 20.97
CA SER A 160 -7.08 15.65 20.87
C SER A 160 -7.03 16.41 22.22
N ASP A 161 -7.09 17.74 22.19
CA ASP A 161 -7.13 18.57 23.41
C ASP A 161 -8.42 18.36 24.24
N LYS A 162 -9.45 17.77 23.64
CA LYS A 162 -10.70 17.35 24.29
C LYS A 162 -10.98 15.88 23.95
N PRO A 163 -10.25 14.94 24.58
CA PRO A 163 -10.31 13.53 24.25
C PRO A 163 -11.73 12.99 24.19
N SER A 164 -12.02 12.24 23.13
CA SER A 164 -13.25 11.47 23.01
C SER A 164 -12.97 10.13 22.34
N PHE A 165 -13.75 9.11 22.69
CA PHE A 165 -13.68 7.80 22.07
C PHE A 165 -15.04 7.11 22.22
N GLY A 166 -16.03 7.64 21.49
CA GLY A 166 -17.43 7.23 21.64
C GLY A 166 -17.88 7.28 23.11
N ASN A 167 -18.55 6.22 23.56
CA ASN A 167 -19.03 6.11 24.94
C ASN A 167 -17.96 5.64 25.94
N LEU A 168 -16.80 5.13 25.48
CA LEU A 168 -15.78 4.56 26.39
C LEU A 168 -15.15 5.62 27.30
N LEU A 169 -15.01 6.85 26.81
CA LEU A 169 -14.50 7.98 27.63
C LEU A 169 -15.60 8.77 28.34
N LYS A 170 -16.88 8.46 28.10
CA LYS A 170 -17.99 9.26 28.65
C LYS A 170 -18.03 9.14 30.17
N GLY A 171 -17.84 10.26 30.87
CA GLY A 171 -17.84 10.31 32.34
C GLY A 171 -16.59 9.71 32.99
N LYS A 172 -15.57 9.33 32.20
CA LYS A 172 -14.29 8.86 32.73
C LYS A 172 -13.44 10.03 33.20
N LYS A 173 -12.72 9.83 34.30
CA LYS A 173 -11.70 10.78 34.76
C LYS A 173 -10.45 10.60 33.90
N LEU A 174 -9.95 11.70 33.35
CA LEU A 174 -8.71 11.72 32.60
C LEU A 174 -7.61 12.37 33.44
N VAL A 175 -6.38 11.87 33.30
CA VAL A 175 -5.19 12.45 33.91
C VAL A 175 -4.26 12.93 32.81
N THR A 176 -3.77 14.16 32.95
CA THR A 176 -2.80 14.74 32.02
C THR A 176 -1.39 14.31 32.42
N TYR A 177 -0.64 13.82 31.43
CA TYR A 177 0.78 13.53 31.56
C TYR A 177 1.56 14.20 30.45
N ASN A 178 2.83 14.49 30.72
CA ASN A 178 3.82 14.72 29.68
C ASN A 178 4.37 13.38 29.19
N TYR A 179 4.90 13.36 27.97
CA TYR A 179 5.38 12.13 27.33
C TYR A 179 6.51 11.46 28.13
N CYS A 180 7.37 12.25 28.78
CA CYS A 180 8.44 11.74 29.65
C CYS A 180 7.93 11.12 30.96
N ASP A 181 6.72 11.48 31.39
CA ASP A 181 6.11 10.92 32.61
C ASP A 181 5.68 9.47 32.37
N ILE A 182 5.26 9.12 31.14
CA ILE A 182 4.61 7.84 30.80
C ILE A 182 5.42 6.97 29.82
N THR A 183 6.57 7.44 29.35
CA THR A 183 7.44 6.67 28.45
C THR A 183 8.90 6.71 28.89
N GLU A 184 9.67 5.75 28.40
CA GLU A 184 11.12 5.71 28.53
C GLU A 184 11.79 5.33 27.21
N LYS A 185 12.97 5.89 26.96
CA LYS A 185 13.83 5.49 25.84
C LYS A 185 14.87 4.49 26.32
N LEU A 186 14.88 3.32 25.70
CA LEU A 186 15.84 2.28 25.97
C LEU A 186 17.10 2.47 25.10
N MET A 187 18.26 2.58 25.76
CA MET A 187 19.58 2.66 25.11
C MET A 187 20.44 1.46 25.49
N ARG A 188 19.98 0.26 25.13
CA ARG A 188 20.72 -0.99 25.33
C ARG A 188 21.78 -1.14 24.24
N LYS A 189 22.98 -0.63 24.48
CA LYS A 189 24.09 -0.75 23.52
C LYS A 189 24.74 -2.13 23.60
N ILE A 190 24.88 -2.80 22.46
CA ILE A 190 25.52 -4.10 22.35
C ILE A 190 26.43 -4.16 21.11
N ASP A 191 27.34 -5.12 21.10
CA ASP A 191 27.93 -5.63 19.86
C ASP A 191 27.02 -6.76 19.31
N PRO A 192 26.42 -6.59 18.11
CA PRO A 192 25.42 -7.54 17.61
C PRO A 192 25.98 -8.95 17.32
N LEU A 193 27.25 -9.05 16.90
CA LEU A 193 27.91 -10.31 16.55
C LEU A 193 28.14 -11.15 17.81
N THR A 194 28.68 -10.53 18.85
CA THR A 194 28.96 -11.22 20.12
C THR A 194 27.69 -11.55 20.92
N TYR A 195 26.64 -10.74 20.79
CA TYR A 195 25.37 -10.96 21.49
C TYR A 195 24.50 -12.05 20.82
N GLY A 196 24.80 -12.44 19.58
CA GLY A 196 24.04 -13.45 18.84
C GLY A 196 22.72 -12.94 18.25
N ILE A 197 22.64 -11.65 17.90
CA ILE A 197 21.49 -11.12 17.15
C ILE A 197 21.64 -11.46 15.66
N GLU A 198 20.54 -11.84 15.03
CA GLU A 198 20.54 -12.16 13.59
C GLU A 198 19.93 -11.06 12.72
N ARG A 199 19.12 -10.16 13.30
CA ARG A 199 18.29 -9.20 12.55
C ARG A 199 18.68 -7.75 12.82
N ILE A 200 18.79 -7.00 11.73
CA ILE A 200 19.06 -5.57 11.72
C ILE A 200 17.86 -4.86 11.12
N VAL A 201 17.33 -3.87 11.83
CA VAL A 201 16.21 -3.06 11.40
C VAL A 201 16.69 -1.62 11.24
N ALA A 202 16.86 -1.22 10.00
CA ALA A 202 17.18 0.14 9.62
C ALA A 202 15.92 1.00 9.43
N GLY A 203 16.12 2.32 9.31
CA GLY A 203 15.00 3.26 9.16
C GLY A 203 14.20 3.03 7.87
N GLU A 204 14.81 2.44 6.85
CA GLU A 204 14.16 2.00 5.62
C GLU A 204 13.29 0.75 5.79
N ASN A 205 13.55 -0.08 6.80
CA ASN A 205 12.76 -1.29 7.08
C ASN A 205 11.47 -0.98 7.85
N LEU A 206 11.39 0.19 8.49
CA LEU A 206 10.18 0.66 9.14
C LEU A 206 9.26 1.29 8.10
N GLU A 207 8.06 0.75 7.94
CA GLU A 207 7.07 1.25 6.99
C GLU A 207 6.21 2.36 7.62
N SER A 208 5.72 3.28 6.77
CA SER A 208 4.84 4.36 7.22
C SER A 208 3.50 3.78 7.67
N GLU A 209 3.04 4.16 8.87
CA GLU A 209 1.73 3.74 9.41
C GLU A 209 1.50 2.21 9.42
N ASP A 210 2.58 1.43 9.57
CA ASP A 210 2.51 -0.03 9.73
C ASP A 210 3.30 -0.46 10.97
N PHE A 211 2.58 -1.04 11.93
CA PHE A 211 3.21 -1.48 13.16
C PHE A 211 4.11 -2.70 12.97
N LYS A 212 3.94 -3.48 11.89
CA LYS A 212 4.72 -4.72 11.69
C LYS A 212 6.05 -4.43 11.02
N ILE A 213 7.11 -5.05 11.52
CA ILE A 213 8.42 -5.06 10.87
C ILE A 213 8.43 -6.19 9.84
N ARG A 214 8.22 -5.87 8.57
CA ARG A 214 8.06 -6.88 7.50
C ARG A 214 9.37 -7.25 6.81
N THR A 215 10.39 -6.42 6.95
CA THR A 215 11.71 -6.62 6.32
C THR A 215 12.82 -6.30 7.31
N TRP A 216 13.98 -6.91 7.13
CA TRP A 216 15.19 -6.68 7.92
C TRP A 216 16.40 -7.18 7.14
N GLN A 217 17.60 -6.71 7.48
CA GLN A 217 18.84 -7.31 7.02
C GLN A 217 19.32 -8.38 8.00
N LYS A 218 20.05 -9.38 7.50
CA LYS A 218 20.73 -10.37 8.35
C LYS A 218 22.15 -9.92 8.69
N ILE A 219 22.58 -10.22 9.92
CA ILE A 219 23.97 -9.98 10.29
C ILE A 219 24.90 -10.87 9.44
N GLY A 220 25.94 -10.27 8.85
CA GLY A 220 26.88 -10.95 7.95
C GLY A 220 26.56 -10.78 6.47
N GLU A 221 25.36 -10.34 6.10
CA GLU A 221 25.03 -9.94 4.73
C GLU A 221 25.44 -8.48 4.48
N GLY A 222 26.75 -8.25 4.34
CA GLY A 222 27.33 -6.94 4.03
C GLY A 222 27.86 -6.18 5.25
N TYR A 223 28.26 -4.92 5.03
CA TYR A 223 28.83 -4.07 6.08
C TYR A 223 27.73 -3.45 6.95
N LEU A 224 27.74 -3.78 8.24
CA LEU A 224 26.76 -3.33 9.22
C LEU A 224 26.87 -1.83 9.57
N GLY A 225 28.07 -1.25 9.47
CA GLY A 225 28.32 0.11 9.94
C GLY A 225 28.25 0.26 11.47
N PRO A 226 28.86 1.31 12.04
CA PRO A 226 28.95 1.47 13.50
C PRO A 226 27.63 1.91 14.16
N ALA A 227 26.63 2.29 13.36
CA ALA A 227 25.40 2.88 13.86
C ALA A 227 24.45 1.86 14.49
N PHE A 228 24.53 0.58 14.10
CA PHE A 228 23.56 -0.47 14.45
C PHE A 228 24.01 -1.27 15.68
N HIS A 229 23.84 -0.66 16.85
CA HIS A 229 24.29 -1.22 18.12
C HIS A 229 23.21 -1.11 19.21
N VAL A 230 22.01 -0.62 18.90
CA VAL A 230 20.93 -0.47 19.89
C VAL A 230 20.03 -1.71 19.82
N LEU A 231 20.03 -2.50 20.88
CA LEU A 231 19.19 -3.68 21.03
C LEU A 231 17.73 -3.30 21.25
N PHE A 232 16.85 -3.92 20.48
CA PHE A 232 15.42 -4.04 20.77
C PHE A 232 15.03 -5.50 21.01
N LYS A 233 14.00 -5.69 21.82
CA LYS A 233 13.39 -6.97 22.15
C LYS A 233 11.98 -7.02 21.59
N ALA A 234 11.46 -8.22 21.42
CA ALA A 234 10.03 -8.40 21.16
C ALA A 234 9.20 -7.65 22.23
N GLY A 235 8.17 -6.92 21.79
CA GLY A 235 7.33 -6.03 22.61
C GLY A 235 7.78 -4.56 22.63
N ASP A 236 9.01 -4.24 22.20
CA ASP A 236 9.46 -2.85 22.18
C ASP A 236 8.86 -2.06 20.99
N ILE A 237 8.65 -0.76 21.18
CA ILE A 237 8.26 0.15 20.10
C ILE A 237 9.50 0.75 19.46
N LEU A 238 9.56 0.72 18.13
CA LEU A 238 10.58 1.37 17.31
C LEU A 238 10.01 2.63 16.67
N TYR A 239 10.65 3.77 16.92
CA TYR A 239 10.25 5.06 16.36
C TYR A 239 11.36 5.69 15.53
N GLY A 240 11.05 6.01 14.27
CA GLY A 240 11.99 6.69 13.37
C GLY A 240 12.20 8.14 13.79
N SER A 241 13.37 8.49 14.35
CA SER A 241 13.64 9.85 14.83
C SER A 241 14.07 10.83 13.73
N ARG A 242 14.14 10.37 12.47
CA ARG A 242 14.45 11.19 11.30
C ARG A 242 13.26 11.23 10.37
N ARG A 243 13.01 12.38 9.76
CA ARG A 243 11.88 12.61 8.84
C ARG A 243 10.57 12.16 9.48
N THR A 244 10.26 12.73 10.64
CA THR A 244 9.09 12.38 11.49
C THR A 244 7.76 12.44 10.74
N TYR A 245 7.66 13.28 9.70
CA TYR A 245 6.54 13.31 8.75
C TYR A 245 6.28 11.98 8.02
N LEU A 246 7.22 11.03 8.02
CA LEU A 246 7.04 9.68 7.48
C LEU A 246 6.30 8.73 8.43
N ARG A 247 6.02 9.15 9.68
CA ARG A 247 5.15 8.41 10.64
C ARG A 247 5.53 6.94 10.78
N LYS A 248 6.83 6.69 10.96
CA LYS A 248 7.40 5.34 11.10
C LYS A 248 7.41 4.93 12.57
N VAL A 249 6.41 4.14 12.95
CA VAL A 249 6.24 3.53 14.27
C VAL A 249 6.01 2.04 14.06
N SER A 250 6.83 1.20 14.69
CA SER A 250 6.66 -0.26 14.64
C SER A 250 6.67 -0.88 16.02
N HIS A 251 5.98 -2.00 16.19
CA HIS A 251 5.95 -2.82 17.38
C HIS A 251 6.69 -4.13 17.07
N ALA A 252 7.83 -4.34 17.71
CA ALA A 252 8.70 -5.46 17.41
C ALA A 252 8.10 -6.79 17.88
N ASP A 253 8.03 -7.79 17.00
CA ASP A 253 7.61 -9.17 17.28
C ASP A 253 8.80 -10.12 17.45
N PHE A 254 10.02 -9.62 17.31
CA PHE A 254 11.27 -10.36 17.49
C PHE A 254 12.37 -9.47 18.09
N ASP A 255 13.48 -10.11 18.48
CA ASP A 255 14.69 -9.43 18.94
C ASP A 255 15.58 -9.01 17.77
N GLY A 256 16.20 -7.84 17.87
CA GLY A 256 17.09 -7.33 16.82
C GLY A 256 17.88 -6.09 17.25
N VAL A 257 18.64 -5.53 16.31
CA VAL A 257 19.36 -4.26 16.51
C VAL A 257 18.91 -3.20 15.53
N CYS A 258 18.85 -1.96 15.99
CA CYS A 258 18.57 -0.81 15.15
C CYS A 258 19.66 0.26 15.30
N ALA A 259 19.62 1.25 14.41
CA ALA A 259 20.50 2.40 14.50
C ALA A 259 20.13 3.30 15.68
N ASN A 260 21.07 4.12 16.17
CA ASN A 260 20.82 5.15 17.20
C ASN A 260 19.78 6.22 16.79
N THR A 261 19.47 6.33 15.50
CA THR A 261 18.41 7.18 14.93
C THR A 261 17.03 6.54 14.94
N THR A 262 16.92 5.29 15.39
CA THR A 262 15.66 4.62 15.69
C THR A 262 15.56 4.52 17.20
N TYR A 263 14.54 5.12 17.77
CA TYR A 263 14.34 5.09 19.22
C TYR A 263 13.63 3.80 19.59
N VAL A 264 14.20 3.08 20.55
CA VAL A 264 13.53 1.95 21.20
C VAL A 264 12.83 2.49 22.43
N ILE A 265 11.51 2.36 22.49
CA ILE A 265 10.65 3.02 23.46
C ILE A 265 9.81 1.99 24.20
N LYS A 266 9.67 2.20 25.51
CA LYS A 266 8.68 1.52 26.34
C LYS A 266 7.74 2.53 27.00
N ALA A 267 6.49 2.11 27.15
CA ALA A 267 5.54 2.74 28.04
C ALA A 267 5.84 2.32 29.48
N LYS A 268 5.55 3.22 30.42
CA LYS A 268 5.49 2.89 31.84
C LYS A 268 4.11 2.31 32.11
N GLU A 269 4.01 0.98 32.06
CA GLU A 269 2.76 0.20 32.06
C GLU A 269 1.84 0.46 33.26
N GLU A 270 2.37 1.03 34.35
CA GLU A 270 1.56 1.49 35.49
C GLU A 270 0.73 2.76 35.19
N LEU A 271 1.05 3.48 34.11
CA LEU A 271 0.37 4.71 33.67
C LEU A 271 -0.20 4.62 32.25
N LEU A 272 0.52 3.96 31.32
CA LEU A 272 0.15 3.85 29.92
C LEU A 272 0.46 2.46 29.38
N LEU A 273 -0.51 1.83 28.73
CA LEU A 273 -0.29 0.54 28.06
C LEU A 273 0.59 0.68 26.82
N GLN A 274 1.56 -0.22 26.64
CA GLN A 274 2.42 -0.29 25.42
C GLN A 274 1.57 -0.38 24.15
N ASP A 275 0.50 -1.18 24.20
CA ASP A 275 -0.42 -1.37 23.07
C ASP A 275 -1.19 -0.10 22.72
N LEU A 276 -1.42 0.82 23.66
CA LEU A 276 -2.03 2.11 23.36
C LEU A 276 -1.01 3.13 22.87
N LEU A 277 0.22 3.09 23.41
CA LEU A 277 1.31 4.00 23.05
C LEU A 277 1.59 3.97 21.53
N LYS A 278 1.66 2.79 20.92
CA LYS A 278 1.92 2.65 19.46
C LYS A 278 0.90 3.43 18.62
N HIS A 279 -0.39 3.42 19.00
CA HIS A 279 -1.44 4.17 18.32
C HIS A 279 -1.29 5.68 18.54
N ILE A 280 -1.05 6.11 19.79
CA ILE A 280 -0.85 7.53 20.14
C ILE A 280 0.24 8.15 19.27
N MET A 281 1.35 7.44 19.09
CA MET A 281 2.50 7.90 18.30
C MET A 281 2.21 8.07 16.80
N LEU A 282 1.13 7.45 16.30
CA LEU A 282 0.66 7.66 14.93
C LEU A 282 -0.48 8.68 14.82
N SER A 283 -1.00 9.22 15.92
CA SER A 283 -2.00 10.29 15.88
C SER A 283 -1.48 11.54 15.14
N GLU A 284 -2.39 12.30 14.56
CA GLU A 284 -2.08 13.55 13.85
C GLU A 284 -1.47 14.56 14.82
N ARG A 285 -2.02 14.73 16.02
CA ARG A 285 -1.51 15.68 17.02
C ARG A 285 -0.08 15.36 17.45
N PHE A 286 0.22 14.08 17.72
CA PHE A 286 1.60 13.66 18.04
C PHE A 286 2.53 13.87 16.84
N THR A 287 2.08 13.51 15.63
CA THR A 287 2.85 13.68 14.40
C THR A 287 3.19 15.16 14.18
N GLN A 288 2.21 16.05 14.24
CA GLN A 288 2.40 17.50 14.06
C GLN A 288 3.29 18.10 15.14
N TYR A 289 3.14 17.67 16.39
CA TYR A 289 4.05 18.06 17.46
C TYR A 289 5.49 17.67 17.13
N SER A 290 5.72 16.40 16.76
CA SER A 290 7.04 15.89 16.45
C SER A 290 7.70 16.58 15.25
N ILE A 291 6.92 16.97 14.24
CA ILE A 291 7.40 17.76 13.09
C ILE A 291 7.75 19.17 13.56
N GLY A 292 6.90 19.82 14.35
CA GLY A 292 7.08 21.19 14.81
C GLY A 292 8.33 21.39 15.68
N VAL A 293 8.73 20.38 16.44
CA VAL A 293 9.95 20.42 17.28
C VAL A 293 11.16 19.74 16.62
N SER A 294 11.03 19.25 15.38
CA SER A 294 12.15 18.69 14.63
C SER A 294 13.17 19.76 14.23
N LYS A 295 14.43 19.36 14.12
CA LYS A 295 15.59 20.21 13.79
C LYS A 295 16.18 19.79 12.45
N GLY A 296 16.86 20.73 11.79
CA GLY A 296 17.47 20.52 10.47
C GLY A 296 16.49 20.72 9.33
N SER A 297 17.01 21.05 8.14
CA SER A 297 16.20 21.36 6.95
C SER A 297 16.10 20.15 6.00
N THR A 298 17.21 19.76 5.35
CA THR A 298 17.20 18.71 4.30
C THR A 298 16.91 17.31 4.83
N ASN A 299 17.32 17.00 6.06
CA ASN A 299 17.10 15.71 6.71
C ASN A 299 16.68 15.95 8.17
N PRO A 300 15.42 16.35 8.40
CA PRO A 300 14.97 16.76 9.72
C PRO A 300 15.02 15.60 10.69
N TYR A 301 15.32 15.89 11.95
CA TYR A 301 15.41 14.91 13.02
C TYR A 301 14.89 15.48 14.33
N ILE A 302 14.38 14.63 15.20
CA ILE A 302 13.95 14.99 16.54
C ILE A 302 14.95 14.42 17.57
N ASN A 303 15.25 15.16 18.64
CA ASN A 303 15.96 14.59 19.79
C ASN A 303 14.94 14.04 20.79
N TRP A 304 15.32 13.00 21.52
CA TRP A 304 14.45 12.40 22.55
C TRP A 304 13.88 13.46 23.51
N LYS A 305 14.72 14.37 24.01
CA LYS A 305 14.31 15.44 24.92
C LYS A 305 13.31 16.43 24.33
N ASP A 306 13.24 16.56 23.01
CA ASP A 306 12.26 17.43 22.36
C ASP A 306 10.84 16.80 22.43
N LEU A 307 10.71 15.48 22.68
CA LEU A 307 9.42 14.81 22.89
C LEU A 307 8.87 14.96 24.31
N ASP A 308 9.72 15.24 25.30
CA ASP A 308 9.36 15.23 26.72
C ASP A 308 8.11 16.08 27.01
N ASN A 309 7.93 17.21 26.31
CA ASN A 309 6.85 18.17 26.56
C ASN A 309 5.55 17.91 25.77
N PHE A 310 5.47 16.83 24.98
CA PHE A 310 4.18 16.44 24.39
C PHE A 310 3.24 16.02 25.51
N SER A 311 2.09 16.67 25.64
CA SER A 311 1.12 16.37 26.71
C SER A 311 -0.14 15.73 26.15
N LEU A 312 -0.65 14.76 26.90
CA LEU A 312 -1.87 14.04 26.57
C LEU A 312 -2.63 13.65 27.83
N GLN A 313 -3.91 13.41 27.64
CA GLN A 313 -4.84 12.96 28.66
C GLN A 313 -5.13 11.49 28.45
N VAL A 314 -4.99 10.68 29.50
CA VAL A 314 -5.26 9.24 29.45
C VAL A 314 -6.25 8.85 30.56
N PRO A 315 -7.15 7.88 30.30
CA PRO A 315 -8.05 7.34 31.30
C PRO A 315 -7.34 6.29 32.17
N ASP A 316 -8.08 5.64 33.08
CA ASP A 316 -7.62 4.45 33.81
C ASP A 316 -7.20 3.30 32.87
N LEU A 317 -6.34 2.39 33.37
CA LEU A 317 -5.76 1.30 32.59
C LEU A 317 -6.82 0.35 31.98
N ASP A 318 -7.93 0.12 32.67
CA ASP A 318 -9.01 -0.72 32.15
C ASP A 318 -9.65 -0.09 30.91
N THR A 319 -9.93 1.22 30.97
CA THR A 319 -10.44 1.97 29.83
C THR A 319 -9.41 2.08 28.70
N GLN A 320 -8.12 2.23 29.02
CA GLN A 320 -7.04 2.19 28.03
C GLN A 320 -7.01 0.85 27.28
N LYS A 321 -7.20 -0.26 28.00
CA LYS A 321 -7.25 -1.61 27.42
C LYS A 321 -8.44 -1.76 26.48
N GLU A 322 -9.62 -1.28 26.86
CA GLU A 322 -10.80 -1.30 25.99
C GLU A 322 -10.58 -0.49 24.70
N ILE A 323 -9.97 0.69 24.80
CA ILE A 323 -9.63 1.53 23.63
C ILE A 323 -8.61 0.82 22.73
N ALA A 324 -7.53 0.28 23.31
CA ALA A 324 -6.51 -0.46 22.57
C ALA A 324 -7.11 -1.66 21.83
N ASN A 325 -7.99 -2.44 22.47
CA ASN A 325 -8.68 -3.57 21.85
C ASN A 325 -9.52 -3.15 20.63
N VAL A 326 -10.22 -2.02 20.71
CA VAL A 326 -11.00 -1.50 19.56
C VAL A 326 -10.06 -1.11 18.42
N LEU A 327 -8.99 -0.38 18.71
CA LEU A 327 -8.03 0.08 17.70
C LEU A 327 -7.29 -1.09 17.05
N ASP A 328 -6.80 -2.04 17.84
CA ASP A 328 -6.11 -3.25 17.34
C ASP A 328 -7.08 -4.14 16.55
N GLY A 329 -8.32 -4.33 17.01
CA GLY A 329 -9.33 -5.09 16.28
C GLY A 329 -9.63 -4.52 14.89
N ILE A 330 -9.65 -3.19 14.73
CA ILE A 330 -9.80 -2.56 13.40
C ILE A 330 -8.59 -2.92 12.50
N LEU A 331 -7.37 -2.83 13.04
CA LEU A 331 -6.16 -3.12 12.27
C LEU A 331 -6.00 -4.61 11.94
N GLU A 332 -6.48 -5.50 12.79
CA GLU A 332 -6.54 -6.94 12.51
C GLU A 332 -7.45 -7.23 11.31
N ILE A 333 -8.64 -6.63 11.27
CA ILE A 333 -9.56 -6.76 10.12
C ILE A 333 -8.90 -6.19 8.85
N VAL A 334 -8.23 -5.03 8.96
CA VAL A 334 -7.47 -4.45 7.83
C VAL A 334 -6.42 -5.42 7.30
N GLU A 335 -5.68 -6.11 8.17
CA GLU A 335 -4.68 -7.10 7.76
C GLU A 335 -5.34 -8.33 7.10
N GLN A 336 -6.48 -8.81 7.63
CA GLN A 336 -7.25 -9.89 7.02
C GLN A 336 -7.76 -9.53 5.62
N LEU A 337 -8.26 -8.30 5.42
CA LEU A 337 -8.68 -7.79 4.12
C LEU A 337 -7.53 -7.76 3.11
N LYS A 338 -6.33 -7.31 3.53
CA LYS A 338 -5.13 -7.36 2.69
C LYS A 338 -4.79 -8.79 2.27
N GLN A 339 -4.86 -9.75 3.19
CA GLN A 339 -4.61 -11.17 2.90
C GLN A 339 -5.68 -11.77 1.97
N GLN A 340 -6.95 -11.44 2.18
CA GLN A 340 -8.05 -11.84 1.29
C GLN A 340 -7.83 -11.32 -0.12
N LYS A 341 -7.47 -10.04 -0.27
CA LYS A 341 -7.14 -9.44 -1.57
C LYS A 341 -5.96 -10.14 -2.24
N ALA A 342 -4.89 -10.44 -1.50
CA ALA A 342 -3.74 -11.17 -2.01
C ALA A 342 -4.13 -12.57 -2.51
N THR A 343 -4.99 -13.27 -1.76
CA THR A 343 -5.54 -14.57 -2.15
C THR A 343 -6.40 -14.47 -3.41
N LEU A 344 -7.30 -13.49 -3.52
CA LEU A 344 -8.12 -13.26 -4.71
C LEU A 344 -7.27 -12.99 -5.95
N LYS A 345 -6.21 -12.18 -5.81
CA LYS A 345 -5.24 -11.95 -6.91
C LYS A 345 -4.55 -13.24 -7.35
N LEU A 346 -4.09 -14.05 -6.39
CA LEU A 346 -3.44 -15.32 -6.67
C LEU A 346 -4.40 -16.30 -7.35
N LEU A 347 -5.65 -16.41 -6.87
CA LEU A 347 -6.68 -17.26 -7.48
C LEU A 347 -6.99 -16.83 -8.91
N LYS A 348 -7.17 -15.52 -9.15
CA LYS A 348 -7.37 -14.98 -10.49
C LYS A 348 -6.23 -15.38 -11.42
N GLN A 349 -4.98 -15.21 -10.98
CA GLN A 349 -3.79 -15.56 -11.78
C GLN A 349 -3.73 -17.07 -12.06
N LYS A 350 -4.02 -17.92 -11.06
CA LYS A 350 -4.04 -19.38 -11.24
C LYS A 350 -5.12 -19.84 -12.22
N LEU A 351 -6.36 -19.36 -12.08
CA LEU A 351 -7.46 -19.67 -12.99
C LEU A 351 -7.14 -19.23 -14.41
N LEU A 352 -6.57 -18.04 -14.55
CA LEU A 352 -6.19 -17.51 -15.85
C LEU A 352 -5.05 -18.32 -16.49
N ASN A 353 -4.12 -18.87 -15.72
CA ASN A 353 -3.13 -19.81 -16.25
C ASN A 353 -3.79 -21.14 -16.65
N GLU A 354 -4.64 -21.73 -15.80
CA GLU A 354 -5.31 -23.01 -16.07
C GLU A 354 -6.23 -22.97 -17.30
N ILE A 355 -6.93 -21.86 -17.52
CA ILE A 355 -7.81 -21.68 -18.69
C ILE A 355 -7.01 -21.48 -19.98
N LEU A 356 -5.80 -20.91 -19.90
CA LEU A 356 -5.03 -20.45 -21.06
C LEU A 356 -3.80 -21.30 -21.40
N GLY A 357 -3.42 -22.28 -20.55
CA GLY A 357 -2.27 -23.17 -20.77
C GLY A 357 -1.86 -23.92 -19.52
#